data_AF-A0A936VLP6-F1
#
_entry.id   AF-A0A936VLP6-F1
#
_cell.length_a   1.000
_cell.length_b   1.000
_cell.length_c   1.000
_cell.angle_alpha   90.00
_cell.angle_beta   90.00
_cell.angle_gamma   90.00
#
_symmetry.space_group_name_H-M   'P 1'
#
loop_
_entity.id
_entity.type
_entity.pdbx_description
1 polymer ?
#
loop_
_entity_poly.entity_id
_entity_poly.type
_entity_poly.pdbx_seq_one_letter_code
_entity_poly.pdbx_strand_id
1 'polypeptide(L)'
;MAEPTGHCPYLGLKQNRAIRFASPTSEHRCYISGEPLEIRFDQSSYCLAQGHVQCPLYMGLSVPTTAEPAPALAGAPAAGTGISGWFAALSQRDRLVYSLMLAMLAAIVGIYLFVGLQAWLSGDNQPVAGVATAPAPTSLPATAPAAATGTPTSPPPTPTDLPTNTPQPAPTNEPTEAPILLLPTRAPTTQPTIAPTSMPTNAPTAAPATSVPPTSAPATRAPATRVPATRAPATSVPATRVPATSVPATRVPATSVPATRVPATSVPPTQAPAPTATSPAAVVVKPLTLYFNDPTGTLLVPVRRNVPVENNRVAEAAINELIAGPRNGLGRLVNAETRLLGISIDNGRATVNFDRNPGGFDSIIFTLTEFPTISSVQVQINGANQGQARGRPVLNPLNPQNLPVDYAKTEFLPLYFPAAGSRHDIRVIRMVPKTKQTAEATVRALLEGPGAYAGALRRVIPEGTQLRGIKIEKGVVLVDFTRPFADAPELDAAMRTVVESLTTLKTVSGVQFLVEGQAFADGKIFARPAINQE
;
A
#
# COMPACT_ATOMS: atom_id res chain seq x y z
N MET A 1 30.72 20.83 -2.12
CA MET A 1 29.98 21.36 -3.29
C MET A 1 28.54 20.94 -3.14
N ALA A 2 27.63 21.90 -2.94
CA ALA A 2 26.21 21.62 -2.91
C ALA A 2 25.70 21.54 -4.35
N GLU A 3 25.02 20.46 -4.72
CA GLU A 3 24.27 20.42 -5.97
C GLU A 3 22.83 20.90 -5.72
N PRO A 4 22.46 22.05 -6.30
CA PRO A 4 21.09 22.28 -6.71
C PRO A 4 21.13 22.62 -8.22
N THR A 5 20.26 22.11 -9.09
CA THR A 5 18.83 21.91 -8.93
C THR A 5 18.32 20.91 -9.96
N GLY A 6 17.36 20.10 -9.56
CA GLY A 6 16.40 19.51 -10.48
C GLY A 6 16.38 18.01 -10.60
N HIS A 7 17.19 17.29 -9.84
CA HIS A 7 17.21 15.84 -9.85
C HIS A 7 17.17 15.34 -8.40
N CYS A 8 16.64 14.14 -8.19
CA CYS A 8 16.53 13.53 -6.88
C CYS A 8 17.93 13.28 -6.28
N PRO A 9 18.23 13.76 -5.06
CA PRO A 9 19.54 13.56 -4.42
C PRO A 9 19.80 12.11 -4.02
N TYR A 10 18.78 11.25 -4.08
CA TYR A 10 18.88 9.81 -3.82
C TYR A 10 18.97 8.98 -5.10
N LEU A 11 19.06 9.61 -6.27
CA LEU A 11 19.20 8.90 -7.55
C LEU A 11 20.67 8.61 -7.86
N GLY A 12 21.02 7.35 -8.08
CA GLY A 12 22.33 6.92 -8.56
C GLY A 12 22.22 5.72 -9.53
N LEU A 13 23.34 5.14 -9.93
CA LEU A 13 23.36 3.90 -10.71
C LEU A 13 23.64 2.69 -9.82
N LYS A 14 23.18 1.50 -10.25
CA LYS A 14 23.36 0.23 -9.53
C LYS A 14 24.80 -0.03 -9.04
N GLN A 15 25.79 0.38 -9.81
CA GLN A 15 27.21 0.15 -9.54
C GLN A 15 27.82 1.24 -8.65
N ASN A 16 27.28 2.47 -8.67
CA ASN A 16 27.81 3.59 -7.91
C ASN A 16 26.74 4.67 -7.69
N ARG A 17 26.46 4.97 -6.42
CA ARG A 17 25.52 6.01 -5.99
C ARG A 17 25.89 7.41 -6.50
N ALA A 18 27.18 7.70 -6.64
CA ALA A 18 27.67 9.02 -7.03
C ALA A 18 27.51 9.31 -8.53
N ILE A 19 27.20 8.31 -9.33
CA ILE A 19 27.06 8.43 -10.79
C ILE A 19 25.58 8.36 -11.16
N ARG A 20 25.17 9.18 -12.14
CA ARG A 20 23.82 9.19 -12.72
C ARG A 20 23.89 9.51 -14.21
N PHE A 21 22.90 9.07 -14.98
CA PHE A 21 22.76 9.49 -16.37
C PHE A 21 21.72 10.61 -16.49
N ALA A 22 21.83 11.41 -17.55
CA ALA A 22 20.90 12.51 -17.82
C ALA A 22 19.55 12.05 -18.40
N SER A 23 19.44 10.78 -18.80
CA SER A 23 18.26 10.19 -19.42
C SER A 23 17.81 8.93 -18.66
N PRO A 24 16.50 8.60 -18.64
CA PRO A 24 15.98 7.40 -18.00
C PRO A 24 16.64 6.13 -18.54
N THR A 25 17.21 5.31 -17.66
CA THR A 25 17.69 3.97 -17.99
C THR A 25 17.34 2.98 -16.88
N SER A 26 17.31 1.69 -17.20
CA SER A 26 17.09 0.60 -16.23
C SER A 26 18.20 0.47 -15.18
N GLU A 27 19.33 1.16 -15.34
CA GLU A 27 20.46 1.12 -14.41
C GLU A 27 20.29 2.06 -13.22
N HIS A 28 19.34 3.00 -13.28
CA HIS A 28 19.06 3.90 -12.16
C HIS A 28 18.53 3.15 -10.94
N ARG A 29 19.03 3.54 -9.76
CA ARG A 29 18.61 3.03 -8.46
C ARG A 29 18.31 4.18 -7.51
N CYS A 30 17.31 3.97 -6.67
CA CYS A 30 16.94 4.86 -5.59
C CYS A 30 17.69 4.43 -4.32
N TYR A 31 18.46 5.35 -3.75
CA TYR A 31 19.28 5.15 -2.54
C TYR A 31 18.66 5.80 -1.30
N ILE A 32 17.33 5.99 -1.29
CA ILE A 32 16.66 6.69 -0.18
C ILE A 32 16.80 5.93 1.16
N SER A 33 16.91 4.61 1.11
CA SER A 33 17.18 3.74 2.25
C SER A 33 18.66 3.42 2.46
N GLY A 34 19.57 4.05 1.71
CA GLY A 34 21.01 3.73 1.69
C GLY A 34 21.40 2.56 0.78
N GLU A 35 20.47 1.65 0.49
CA GLU A 35 20.65 0.48 -0.40
C GLU A 35 20.09 0.77 -1.83
N PRO A 36 20.64 0.16 -2.90
CA PRO A 36 20.19 0.40 -4.27
C PRO A 36 18.84 -0.29 -4.57
N LEU A 37 17.76 0.49 -4.55
CA LEU A 37 16.41 0.00 -4.89
C LEU A 37 16.06 0.26 -6.35
N GLU A 38 15.37 -0.69 -6.98
CA GLU A 38 14.81 -0.50 -8.33
C GLU A 38 13.66 0.51 -8.31
N ILE A 39 13.61 1.38 -9.32
CA ILE A 39 12.73 2.54 -9.28
C ILE A 39 11.43 2.22 -10.03
N ARG A 40 10.32 2.23 -9.29
CA ARG A 40 9.02 1.69 -9.75
C ARG A 40 8.12 2.70 -10.49
N PHE A 41 8.63 3.89 -10.81
CA PHE A 41 7.91 4.96 -11.53
C PHE A 41 8.81 5.59 -12.61
N ASP A 42 8.21 6.41 -13.48
CA ASP A 42 8.93 7.10 -14.56
C ASP A 42 9.99 8.06 -14.00
N GLN A 43 11.26 7.76 -14.33
CA GLN A 43 12.41 8.53 -13.90
C GLN A 43 12.37 9.96 -14.40
N SER A 44 11.93 10.17 -15.64
CA SER A 44 11.92 11.51 -16.23
C SER A 44 10.89 12.41 -15.56
N SER A 45 9.72 11.87 -15.22
CA SER A 45 8.64 12.60 -14.58
C SER A 45 8.93 12.96 -13.11
N TYR A 46 9.70 12.15 -12.40
CA TYR A 46 9.95 12.34 -10.98
C TYR A 46 11.44 12.54 -10.65
N CYS A 47 12.29 11.55 -10.87
CA CYS A 47 13.67 11.55 -10.36
C CYS A 47 14.64 12.47 -11.11
N LEU A 48 14.43 12.69 -12.41
CA LEU A 48 15.27 13.54 -13.26
C LEU A 48 14.67 14.94 -13.47
N ALA A 49 13.57 15.26 -12.77
CA ALA A 49 12.87 16.53 -12.89
C ALA A 49 12.89 17.33 -11.58
N GLN A 50 12.70 18.65 -11.71
CA GLN A 50 12.63 19.55 -10.55
C GLN A 50 11.49 19.19 -9.58
N GLY A 51 10.47 18.48 -10.06
CA GLY A 51 9.37 17.93 -9.29
C GLY A 51 9.69 16.68 -8.46
N HIS A 52 10.95 16.23 -8.37
CA HIS A 52 11.31 15.02 -7.59
C HIS A 52 10.86 15.07 -6.13
N VAL A 53 10.65 16.27 -5.57
CA VAL A 53 10.14 16.47 -4.22
C VAL A 53 8.69 15.97 -4.04
N GLN A 54 7.94 15.83 -5.13
CA GLN A 54 6.59 15.26 -5.18
C GLN A 54 6.59 13.78 -5.55
N CYS A 55 7.77 13.16 -5.68
CA CYS A 55 7.88 11.74 -5.92
C CYS A 55 7.28 10.96 -4.72
N PRO A 56 6.39 9.99 -4.93
CA PRO A 56 5.80 9.20 -3.84
C PRO A 56 6.82 8.42 -2.98
N LEU A 57 8.03 8.19 -3.50
CA LEU A 57 9.13 7.64 -2.69
C LEU A 57 9.89 8.73 -1.92
N TYR A 58 9.86 10.00 -2.35
CA TYR A 58 10.54 11.13 -1.70
C TYR A 58 9.64 11.86 -0.69
N MET A 59 8.31 11.84 -0.87
CA MET A 59 7.40 12.57 0.01
C MET A 59 7.39 11.98 1.42
N GLY A 60 8.11 12.64 2.34
CA GLY A 60 7.95 12.46 3.79
C GLY A 60 9.22 12.24 4.62
N LEU A 61 10.42 12.34 4.06
CA LEU A 61 11.67 12.20 4.83
C LEU A 61 12.43 13.53 4.90
N SER A 62 12.75 13.98 6.12
CA SER A 62 13.71 15.07 6.34
C SER A 62 15.10 14.61 5.86
N VAL A 63 15.79 15.50 5.14
CA VAL A 63 17.16 15.28 4.67
C VAL A 63 18.05 14.95 5.88
N PRO A 64 18.71 13.78 5.94
CA PRO A 64 19.77 13.59 6.89
C PRO A 64 20.94 14.47 6.43
N THR A 65 21.25 15.51 7.21
CA THR A 65 22.61 16.04 7.22
C THR A 65 23.52 14.88 7.57
N THR A 66 24.49 14.62 6.70
CA THR A 66 25.48 13.55 6.75
C THR A 66 25.92 13.26 8.19
N ALA A 67 25.49 12.13 8.75
CA ALA A 67 26.13 11.52 9.90
C ALA A 67 27.25 10.59 9.39
N GLU A 68 28.41 10.81 9.98
CA GLU A 68 29.73 10.22 9.80
C GLU A 68 29.76 8.67 9.77
N PRO A 69 30.78 8.04 9.14
CA PRO A 69 30.83 6.59 8.97
C PRO A 69 31.19 5.85 10.26
N ALA A 70 30.49 4.76 10.54
CA ALA A 70 30.85 3.79 11.60
C ALA A 70 32.18 3.05 11.29
N PRO A 71 32.89 2.52 12.30
CA PRO A 71 34.33 2.30 12.24
C PRO A 71 34.72 1.06 11.45
N ALA A 72 35.90 1.15 10.82
CA ALA A 72 36.51 0.11 10.01
C ALA A 72 36.92 -1.11 10.85
N LEU A 73 36.46 -2.29 10.41
CA LEU A 73 37.10 -3.56 10.76
C LEU A 73 38.35 -3.74 9.87
N ALA A 74 39.48 -3.93 10.54
CA ALA A 74 40.82 -4.02 10.00
C ALA A 74 41.03 -5.21 9.04
N GLY A 75 41.87 -5.03 8.02
CA GLY A 75 42.40 -6.15 7.23
C GLY A 75 43.14 -5.82 5.92
N ALA A 76 44.37 -5.30 6.03
CA ALA A 76 45.49 -5.46 5.07
C ALA A 76 45.46 -4.74 3.68
N PRO A 77 46.61 -4.62 3.00
CA PRO A 77 47.60 -3.55 3.17
C PRO A 77 47.59 -2.54 2.01
N ALA A 78 48.16 -1.36 2.26
CA ALA A 78 48.36 -0.31 1.27
C ALA A 78 49.18 -0.80 0.06
N ALA A 79 48.55 -0.82 -1.12
CA ALA A 79 49.23 -1.06 -2.39
C ALA A 79 49.31 0.25 -3.19
N GLY A 80 50.54 0.77 -3.27
CA GLY A 80 51.12 1.77 -4.17
C GLY A 80 50.21 2.65 -5.03
N THR A 81 50.29 3.95 -4.78
CA THR A 81 49.86 5.04 -5.68
C THR A 81 50.57 4.96 -7.03
N GLY A 82 49.93 4.36 -8.03
CA GLY A 82 50.37 4.35 -9.41
C GLY A 82 49.54 3.40 -10.29
N ILE A 83 49.33 3.78 -11.56
CA ILE A 83 48.58 2.99 -12.57
C ILE A 83 49.12 1.55 -12.75
N SER A 84 50.40 1.31 -12.46
CA SER A 84 51.01 -0.02 -12.45
C SER A 84 50.61 -0.87 -11.23
N GLY A 85 50.43 -0.24 -10.05
CA GLY A 85 49.97 -0.91 -8.83
C GLY A 85 48.49 -1.31 -8.88
N TRP A 86 47.66 -0.46 -9.52
CA TRP A 86 46.25 -0.74 -9.74
C TRP A 86 46.03 -1.95 -10.67
N PHE A 87 46.80 -2.07 -11.76
CA PHE A 87 46.71 -3.22 -12.67
C PHE A 87 47.12 -4.54 -12.01
N ALA A 88 48.11 -4.49 -11.11
CA ALA A 88 48.57 -5.66 -10.35
C ALA A 88 47.60 -6.12 -9.25
N ALA A 89 46.58 -5.33 -8.92
CA ALA A 89 45.53 -5.68 -7.96
C ALA A 89 44.27 -6.29 -8.64
N LEU A 90 44.17 -6.24 -9.97
CA LEU A 90 43.03 -6.79 -10.72
C LEU A 90 43.10 -8.31 -10.84
N SER A 91 41.93 -8.96 -10.91
CA SER A 91 41.82 -10.41 -11.12
C SER A 91 42.36 -10.83 -12.50
N GLN A 92 42.79 -12.08 -12.67
CA GLN A 92 43.41 -12.55 -13.92
C GLN A 92 42.47 -12.45 -15.13
N ARG A 93 41.15 -12.55 -14.90
CA ARG A 93 40.13 -12.35 -15.94
C ARG A 93 40.02 -10.89 -16.33
N ASP A 94 40.02 -9.97 -15.36
CA ASP A 94 39.89 -8.54 -15.64
C ASP A 94 41.11 -7.99 -16.37
N ARG A 95 42.32 -8.47 -16.03
CA ARG A 95 43.55 -8.09 -16.76
C ARG A 95 43.48 -8.47 -18.24
N LEU A 96 42.87 -9.62 -18.56
CA LEU A 96 42.67 -10.11 -19.92
C LEU A 96 41.65 -9.25 -20.69
N VAL A 97 40.58 -8.83 -20.03
CA VAL A 97 39.57 -7.95 -20.63
C VAL A 97 40.15 -6.56 -20.90
N TYR A 98 40.86 -5.98 -19.93
CA TYR A 98 41.46 -4.66 -20.11
C TYR A 98 42.61 -4.65 -21.13
N SER A 99 43.44 -5.70 -21.20
CA SER A 99 44.48 -5.78 -22.23
C SER A 99 43.90 -5.92 -23.64
N LEU A 100 42.81 -6.68 -23.81
CA LEU A 100 42.08 -6.78 -25.08
C LEU A 100 41.45 -5.45 -25.50
N MET A 101 40.81 -4.73 -24.56
CA MET A 101 40.24 -3.41 -24.86
C MET A 101 41.32 -2.41 -25.28
N LEU A 102 42.48 -2.42 -24.62
CA LEU A 102 43.57 -1.50 -24.92
C LEU A 102 44.24 -1.82 -26.26
N ALA A 103 44.37 -3.12 -26.60
CA ALA A 103 44.84 -3.56 -27.91
C ALA A 103 43.87 -3.16 -29.03
N MET A 104 42.56 -3.30 -28.80
CA MET A 104 41.52 -2.86 -29.75
C MET A 104 41.55 -1.35 -29.96
N LEU A 105 41.71 -0.57 -28.89
CA LEU A 105 41.84 0.88 -28.97
C LEU A 105 43.08 1.29 -29.79
N ALA A 106 44.22 0.65 -29.53
CA ALA A 106 45.45 0.90 -30.27
C ALA A 106 45.31 0.55 -31.76
N ALA A 107 44.59 -0.53 -32.08
CA ALA A 107 44.30 -0.90 -33.47
C ALA A 107 43.41 0.15 -34.17
N ILE A 108 42.37 0.65 -33.50
CA ILE A 108 41.51 1.71 -34.03
C ILE A 108 42.32 2.98 -34.29
N VAL A 109 43.13 3.41 -33.33
CA VAL A 109 43.99 4.61 -33.48
C VAL A 109 45.00 4.40 -34.62
N GLY A 110 45.59 3.21 -34.72
CA GLY A 110 46.49 2.86 -35.82
C GLY A 110 45.81 2.93 -37.19
N ILE A 111 44.57 2.45 -37.31
CA ILE A 111 43.78 2.54 -38.54
C ILE A 111 43.52 4.02 -38.89
N TYR A 112 43.12 4.85 -37.93
CA TYR A 112 42.87 6.27 -38.19
C TYR A 112 44.15 7.03 -38.59
N LEU A 113 45.29 6.72 -37.96
CA LEU A 113 46.57 7.30 -38.34
C LEU A 113 47.01 6.83 -39.73
N PHE A 114 46.77 5.56 -40.07
CA PHE A 114 47.07 5.01 -41.39
C PHE A 114 46.18 5.62 -42.48
N VAL A 115 44.87 5.75 -42.25
CA VAL A 115 43.93 6.38 -43.18
C VAL A 115 44.22 7.88 -43.32
N GLY A 116 44.52 8.57 -42.22
CA GLY A 116 44.93 9.98 -42.25
C GLY A 116 46.24 10.20 -43.00
N LEU A 117 47.22 9.28 -42.84
CA LEU A 117 48.48 9.32 -43.57
C LEU A 117 48.29 8.99 -45.06
N GLN A 118 47.39 8.06 -45.41
CA GLN A 118 47.04 7.78 -46.81
C GLN A 118 46.37 8.98 -47.47
N ALA A 119 45.42 9.63 -46.80
CA ALA A 119 44.78 10.85 -47.31
C ALA A 119 45.77 12.01 -47.48
N TRP A 120 46.80 12.09 -46.62
CA TRP A 120 47.84 13.11 -46.72
C TRP A 120 48.88 12.83 -47.82
N LEU A 121 49.24 11.56 -48.05
CA LEU A 121 50.18 11.15 -49.11
C LEU A 121 49.53 11.14 -50.51
N SER A 122 48.20 10.98 -50.61
CA SER A 122 47.48 10.93 -51.89
C SER A 122 47.13 12.28 -52.50
N GLY A 123 47.39 13.41 -51.84
CA GLY A 123 47.43 14.74 -52.48
C GLY A 123 46.13 15.27 -53.10
N ASP A 124 44.96 14.65 -52.89
CA ASP A 124 43.70 15.10 -53.50
C ASP A 124 42.93 16.05 -52.58
N ASN A 125 43.26 17.35 -52.69
CA ASN A 125 42.44 18.44 -52.20
C ASN A 125 41.56 18.95 -53.37
N GLN A 126 40.28 18.55 -53.40
CA GLN A 126 39.27 19.22 -54.24
C GLN A 126 37.99 19.54 -53.44
N PRO A 127 37.45 20.77 -53.56
CA PRO A 127 36.21 21.18 -52.93
C PRO A 127 35.01 20.81 -53.82
N VAL A 128 33.88 20.44 -53.22
CA VAL A 128 32.63 20.18 -53.96
C VAL A 128 31.56 21.20 -53.56
N ALA A 129 30.97 21.82 -54.57
CA ALA A 129 30.01 22.91 -54.50
C ALA A 129 28.54 22.44 -54.56
N GLY A 130 27.64 23.24 -53.97
CA GLY A 130 26.29 23.57 -54.47
C GLY A 130 25.15 22.57 -54.24
N VAL A 131 24.07 23.00 -53.58
CA VAL A 131 22.76 23.35 -54.18
C VAL A 131 21.86 23.99 -53.09
N ALA A 132 21.30 25.16 -53.39
CA ALA A 132 20.11 25.72 -52.75
C ALA A 132 19.23 26.40 -53.82
N THR A 133 17.91 26.32 -53.69
CA THR A 133 16.86 27.22 -54.23
C THR A 133 15.54 26.85 -53.52
N ALA A 134 14.53 27.68 -53.19
CA ALA A 134 14.21 29.11 -52.97
C ALA A 134 12.66 29.14 -52.65
N PRO A 135 11.91 30.25 -52.39
CA PRO A 135 12.23 31.65 -52.02
C PRO A 135 11.34 32.27 -50.88
N ALA A 136 11.55 33.58 -50.64
CA ALA A 136 10.95 34.51 -49.67
C ALA A 136 9.49 34.99 -49.97
N PRO A 137 8.88 35.85 -49.12
CA PRO A 137 8.99 37.34 -49.23
C PRO A 137 9.06 38.04 -47.84
N THR A 138 9.17 39.35 -47.59
CA THR A 138 9.60 40.60 -48.23
C THR A 138 9.55 41.67 -47.11
N SER A 139 10.53 42.57 -47.02
CA SER A 139 10.58 43.71 -46.08
C SER A 139 10.01 44.99 -46.70
N LEU A 140 9.56 45.96 -45.89
CA LEU A 140 9.41 47.40 -46.23
C LEU A 140 9.42 48.25 -44.92
N PRO A 141 9.64 49.59 -44.97
CA PRO A 141 10.64 50.27 -44.15
C PRO A 141 10.11 51.42 -43.26
N ALA A 142 11.01 52.02 -42.50
CA ALA A 142 10.78 53.14 -41.59
C ALA A 142 10.62 54.51 -42.30
N THR A 143 9.81 55.41 -41.72
CA THR A 143 9.95 56.87 -41.81
C THR A 143 9.13 57.58 -40.71
N ALA A 144 9.77 58.49 -39.97
CA ALA A 144 9.18 59.56 -39.15
C ALA A 144 9.03 60.85 -40.03
N PRO A 145 8.47 62.03 -39.62
CA PRO A 145 8.36 62.58 -38.25
C PRO A 145 7.12 63.48 -37.92
N ALA A 146 7.13 64.03 -36.69
CA ALA A 146 6.70 65.40 -36.28
C ALA A 146 5.38 65.66 -35.50
N ALA A 147 5.59 66.35 -34.36
CA ALA A 147 4.83 67.46 -33.74
C ALA A 147 3.73 67.21 -32.66
N ALA A 148 4.10 67.58 -31.42
CA ALA A 148 3.43 68.36 -30.34
C ALA A 148 1.89 68.30 -30.18
N THR A 149 1.29 68.21 -28.98
CA THR A 149 1.38 69.17 -27.85
C THR A 149 0.59 68.61 -26.65
N GLY A 150 1.01 68.88 -25.39
CA GLY A 150 0.11 68.83 -24.22
C GLY A 150 0.64 68.15 -22.94
N THR A 151 1.43 68.88 -22.16
CA THR A 151 1.87 68.66 -20.76
C THR A 151 0.75 68.97 -19.73
N PRO A 152 0.98 68.98 -18.39
CA PRO A 152 1.76 68.10 -17.48
C PRO A 152 1.01 67.77 -16.15
N THR A 153 1.49 66.80 -15.34
CA THR A 153 1.67 66.97 -13.87
C THR A 153 2.72 65.95 -13.35
N SER A 154 3.56 66.42 -12.41
CA SER A 154 4.86 65.94 -11.90
C SER A 154 4.74 65.03 -10.63
N PRO A 155 5.80 64.66 -9.88
CA PRO A 155 6.89 63.68 -10.13
C PRO A 155 6.99 62.59 -9.02
N PRO A 156 7.89 61.59 -9.14
CA PRO A 156 8.29 60.69 -8.04
C PRO A 156 9.58 61.17 -7.33
N PRO A 157 9.74 60.99 -6.00
CA PRO A 157 11.00 61.27 -5.34
C PRO A 157 12.02 60.10 -5.37
N THR A 158 13.26 60.55 -5.52
CA THR A 158 14.62 59.97 -5.58
C THR A 158 15.02 59.10 -4.37
N PRO A 159 16.00 58.18 -4.51
CA PRO A 159 16.46 57.30 -3.44
C PRO A 159 17.52 57.95 -2.54
N THR A 160 17.55 57.55 -1.27
CA THR A 160 18.54 57.98 -0.27
C THR A 160 19.52 56.85 0.05
N ASP A 161 20.80 57.21 0.09
CA ASP A 161 21.98 56.41 0.42
C ASP A 161 22.09 55.98 1.90
N LEU A 162 22.72 54.79 2.09
CA LEU A 162 23.65 54.23 3.14
C LEU A 162 23.80 54.90 4.55
N PRO A 163 24.49 54.27 5.56
CA PRO A 163 25.08 52.91 5.70
C PRO A 163 24.71 52.22 7.06
N THR A 164 25.03 50.95 7.35
CA THR A 164 26.27 50.54 8.08
C THR A 164 26.24 49.05 8.40
N ASN A 165 27.36 48.38 8.12
CA ASN A 165 27.68 47.00 8.47
C ASN A 165 27.95 46.83 9.97
N THR A 166 27.40 45.78 10.58
CA THR A 166 28.01 45.09 11.73
C THR A 166 27.87 43.57 11.54
N PRO A 167 28.96 42.78 11.63
CA PRO A 167 28.90 41.32 11.47
C PRO A 167 28.38 40.64 12.73
N GLN A 168 27.49 39.67 12.57
CA GLN A 168 27.10 38.72 13.63
C GLN A 168 28.17 37.61 13.74
N PRO A 169 28.58 37.19 14.95
CA PRO A 169 29.73 36.32 15.15
C PRO A 169 29.48 34.87 14.70
N ALA A 170 30.57 34.24 14.26
CA ALA A 170 30.63 32.85 13.81
C ALA A 170 30.32 31.84 14.94
N PRO A 171 29.72 30.68 14.65
CA PRO A 171 29.59 29.60 15.61
C PRO A 171 30.95 28.92 15.84
N THR A 172 31.45 29.01 17.06
CA THR A 172 32.59 28.25 17.57
C THR A 172 32.20 26.79 17.79
N ASN A 173 32.99 25.87 17.22
CA ASN A 173 32.96 24.45 17.56
C ASN A 173 34.09 24.17 18.56
N GLU A 174 33.77 24.05 19.85
CA GLU A 174 34.61 23.36 20.83
C GLU A 174 33.75 22.46 21.73
N PRO A 175 34.19 21.24 22.05
CA PRO A 175 33.44 20.27 22.84
C PRO A 175 33.69 20.49 24.34
N THR A 176 32.63 20.60 25.14
CA THR A 176 32.74 20.48 26.60
C THR A 176 32.18 19.13 27.04
N GLU A 177 33.08 18.21 27.40
CA GLU A 177 32.77 17.02 28.19
C GLU A 177 32.45 17.43 29.63
N ALA A 178 31.23 17.13 30.11
CA ALA A 178 30.95 16.71 31.49
C ALA A 178 29.45 16.33 31.65
N PRO A 179 29.12 15.19 32.28
CA PRO A 179 27.73 14.77 32.48
C PRO A 179 27.05 15.53 33.63
N ILE A 180 25.89 16.14 33.36
CA ILE A 180 25.05 16.75 34.41
C ILE A 180 24.22 15.64 35.07
N LEU A 181 24.62 15.25 36.28
CA LEU A 181 23.79 14.51 37.24
C LEU A 181 22.71 15.45 37.79
N LEU A 182 21.44 15.14 37.54
CA LEU A 182 20.31 15.82 38.19
C LEU A 182 20.22 15.37 39.66
N LEU A 183 20.39 16.32 40.58
CA LEU A 183 20.13 16.13 42.01
C LEU A 183 18.62 16.11 42.29
N PRO A 184 18.13 15.23 43.19
CA PRO A 184 16.74 15.23 43.63
C PRO A 184 16.47 16.37 44.62
N THR A 185 15.45 17.18 44.34
CA THR A 185 14.99 18.27 45.19
C THR A 185 14.37 17.74 46.48
N ARG A 186 14.92 18.12 47.64
CA ARG A 186 14.30 18.00 48.97
C ARG A 186 13.77 19.37 49.41
N ALA A 187 12.46 19.44 49.67
CA ALA A 187 11.89 20.40 50.61
C ALA A 187 10.88 19.65 51.50
N PRO A 188 11.13 19.48 52.81
CA PRO A 188 10.26 18.75 53.72
C PRO A 188 9.15 19.63 54.29
N THR A 189 7.92 19.11 54.28
CA THR A 189 6.75 19.67 54.93
C THR A 189 6.81 19.42 56.44
N THR A 190 6.51 20.45 57.22
CA THR A 190 6.41 20.42 58.69
C THR A 190 4.99 20.04 59.14
N GLN A 191 4.72 18.75 59.38
CA GLN A 191 3.62 18.34 60.26
C GLN A 191 3.87 16.92 60.80
N PRO A 192 3.75 16.67 62.13
CA PRO A 192 4.11 15.38 62.71
C PRO A 192 2.92 14.41 62.67
N THR A 193 3.14 13.17 62.27
CA THR A 193 2.16 12.08 62.50
C THR A 193 2.90 10.76 62.78
N ILE A 194 2.86 10.43 64.08
CA ILE A 194 2.96 9.17 64.84
C ILE A 194 3.66 7.95 64.23
N ALA A 195 4.61 7.42 65.01
CA ALA A 195 5.52 6.31 64.76
C ALA A 195 4.85 4.92 64.62
N PRO A 196 5.47 3.99 63.87
CA PRO A 196 5.10 2.58 63.85
C PRO A 196 5.78 1.81 65.00
N THR A 197 4.99 1.13 65.83
CA THR A 197 5.46 0.26 66.90
C THR A 197 5.88 -1.11 66.35
N SER A 198 7.11 -1.52 66.66
CA SER A 198 7.61 -2.89 66.51
C SER A 198 7.56 -3.61 67.86
N MET A 199 6.79 -4.70 67.97
CA MET A 199 7.02 -5.74 68.99
C MET A 199 6.76 -7.13 68.39
N PRO A 200 7.64 -8.12 68.64
CA PRO A 200 7.40 -9.51 68.29
C PRO A 200 6.65 -10.21 69.43
N THR A 201 5.92 -11.28 69.15
CA THR A 201 5.37 -12.17 70.19
C THR A 201 5.55 -13.62 69.78
N ASN A 202 6.26 -14.36 70.64
CA ASN A 202 6.44 -15.81 70.57
C ASN A 202 5.83 -16.47 71.81
N ALA A 203 5.14 -17.59 71.55
CA ALA A 203 5.04 -18.81 72.36
C ALA A 203 3.93 -18.91 73.48
N PRO A 204 3.58 -20.14 73.95
CA PRO A 204 2.25 -20.77 73.75
C PRO A 204 1.63 -21.22 75.11
N THR A 205 0.44 -21.85 75.13
CA THR A 205 0.03 -22.91 76.13
C THR A 205 -1.37 -23.50 75.82
N ALA A 206 -1.46 -24.83 75.98
CA ALA A 206 -2.59 -25.77 75.87
C ALA A 206 -3.70 -25.53 76.94
N ALA A 207 -4.90 -26.14 77.01
CA ALA A 207 -5.56 -27.38 76.57
C ALA A 207 -7.11 -27.15 76.80
N PRO A 208 -8.06 -28.12 76.76
CA PRO A 208 -8.00 -29.54 76.37
C PRO A 208 -9.06 -29.96 75.31
N ALA A 209 -8.80 -31.10 74.66
CA ALA A 209 -9.74 -31.78 73.78
C ALA A 209 -10.72 -32.64 74.59
N THR A 210 -12.01 -32.62 74.21
CA THR A 210 -12.98 -33.63 74.63
C THR A 210 -13.75 -34.11 73.40
N SER A 211 -13.78 -35.44 73.27
CA SER A 211 -14.28 -36.24 72.16
C SER A 211 -15.81 -36.35 72.10
N VAL A 212 -16.39 -36.24 70.91
CA VAL A 212 -17.78 -36.62 70.59
C VAL A 212 -17.78 -37.28 69.19
N PRO A 213 -18.53 -38.38 68.95
CA PRO A 213 -18.23 -39.35 67.89
C PRO A 213 -18.81 -38.95 66.51
N PRO A 214 -18.33 -39.55 65.40
CA PRO A 214 -18.89 -39.27 64.09
C PRO A 214 -20.24 -39.98 63.91
N THR A 215 -21.30 -39.21 63.71
CA THR A 215 -22.58 -39.70 63.17
C THR A 215 -22.53 -39.60 61.65
N SER A 216 -22.67 -40.74 60.98
CA SER A 216 -22.73 -40.88 59.52
C SER A 216 -24.06 -40.33 58.98
N ALA A 217 -23.98 -39.30 58.13
CA ALA A 217 -25.09 -38.88 57.27
C ALA A 217 -24.96 -39.53 55.88
N PRO A 218 -26.06 -39.95 55.22
CA PRO A 218 -25.99 -40.70 53.97
C PRO A 218 -25.56 -39.80 52.79
N ALA A 219 -24.58 -40.25 52.03
CA ALA A 219 -24.21 -39.61 50.76
C ALA A 219 -25.27 -39.93 49.69
N THR A 220 -26.02 -38.91 49.26
CA THR A 220 -26.89 -38.99 48.09
C THR A 220 -26.05 -39.14 46.84
N ARG A 221 -26.23 -40.26 46.15
CA ARG A 221 -25.51 -40.66 44.93
C ARG A 221 -26.09 -39.91 43.73
N ALA A 222 -25.35 -38.95 43.16
CA ALA A 222 -25.65 -38.40 41.85
C ALA A 222 -25.36 -39.46 40.76
N PRO A 223 -26.18 -39.61 39.70
CA PRO A 223 -25.91 -40.54 38.62
C PRO A 223 -24.72 -40.06 37.79
N ALA A 224 -23.74 -40.94 37.57
CA ALA A 224 -22.65 -40.69 36.63
C ALA A 224 -23.16 -40.84 35.19
N THR A 225 -23.22 -39.74 34.45
CA THR A 225 -23.43 -39.77 33.00
C THR A 225 -22.16 -40.28 32.32
N ARG A 226 -22.27 -41.45 31.69
CA ARG A 226 -21.21 -42.13 30.95
C ARG A 226 -21.03 -41.42 29.60
N VAL A 227 -19.90 -40.75 29.39
CA VAL A 227 -19.49 -40.26 28.06
C VAL A 227 -19.06 -41.48 27.23
N PRO A 228 -19.61 -41.71 26.02
CA PRO A 228 -19.07 -42.72 25.11
C PRO A 228 -17.71 -42.26 24.59
N ALA A 229 -16.68 -43.11 24.73
CA ALA A 229 -15.40 -42.90 24.08
C ALA A 229 -15.54 -43.15 22.58
N THR A 230 -15.41 -42.10 21.76
CA THR A 230 -15.31 -42.22 20.31
C THR A 230 -13.92 -42.74 19.96
N ARG A 231 -13.85 -44.00 19.53
CA ARG A 231 -12.63 -44.65 19.06
C ARG A 231 -12.34 -44.16 17.63
N ALA A 232 -11.15 -43.60 17.40
CA ALA A 232 -10.68 -43.24 16.07
C ALA A 232 -10.60 -44.49 15.16
N PRO A 233 -10.99 -44.42 13.87
CA PRO A 233 -10.76 -45.50 12.93
C PRO A 233 -9.26 -45.57 12.59
N ALA A 234 -8.66 -46.75 12.73
CA ALA A 234 -7.36 -47.05 12.17
C ALA A 234 -7.49 -47.22 10.65
N THR A 235 -6.84 -46.37 9.87
CA THR A 235 -6.61 -46.57 8.43
C THR A 235 -5.59 -47.68 8.23
N SER A 236 -6.05 -48.84 7.77
CA SER A 236 -5.20 -49.90 7.22
C SER A 236 -4.86 -49.61 5.76
N VAL A 237 -3.57 -49.69 5.43
CA VAL A 237 -3.05 -49.63 4.06
C VAL A 237 -3.20 -51.04 3.43
N PRO A 238 -3.84 -51.20 2.26
CA PRO A 238 -3.82 -52.47 1.55
C PRO A 238 -2.55 -52.61 0.71
N ALA A 239 -1.83 -53.70 0.89
CA ALA A 239 -0.74 -54.13 0.01
C ALA A 239 -1.28 -54.96 -1.17
N THR A 240 -0.92 -54.48 -2.37
CA THR A 240 -0.68 -55.15 -3.67
C THR A 240 -1.26 -56.55 -4.00
N ARG A 241 -1.91 -56.64 -5.17
CA ARG A 241 -1.70 -57.75 -6.14
C ARG A 241 -2.02 -57.33 -7.58
N VAL A 242 -1.07 -57.58 -8.49
CA VAL A 242 -1.20 -57.44 -9.95
C VAL A 242 -1.78 -58.73 -10.52
N PRO A 243 -2.84 -58.71 -11.34
CA PRO A 243 -3.21 -59.83 -12.19
C PRO A 243 -2.63 -59.68 -13.61
N ALA A 244 -2.12 -60.79 -14.12
CA ALA A 244 -1.42 -60.92 -15.39
C ALA A 244 -2.32 -60.76 -16.63
N THR A 245 -1.70 -60.30 -17.71
CA THR A 245 -2.14 -60.34 -19.11
C THR A 245 -2.54 -61.73 -19.59
N SER A 246 -3.65 -61.83 -20.31
CA SER A 246 -3.82 -62.79 -21.40
C SER A 246 -4.77 -62.25 -22.47
N VAL A 247 -4.31 -62.30 -23.72
CA VAL A 247 -5.03 -61.92 -24.95
C VAL A 247 -5.66 -63.19 -25.54
N PRO A 248 -6.95 -63.18 -25.92
CA PRO A 248 -7.48 -64.20 -26.83
C PRO A 248 -7.64 -63.69 -28.26
N ALA A 249 -7.38 -64.61 -29.19
CA ALA A 249 -7.14 -64.43 -30.61
C ALA A 249 -8.35 -63.99 -31.46
N THR A 250 -7.99 -63.35 -32.56
CA THR A 250 -8.78 -63.03 -33.76
C THR A 250 -9.43 -64.26 -34.39
N ARG A 251 -10.69 -64.14 -34.84
CA ARG A 251 -11.25 -64.98 -35.90
C ARG A 251 -12.15 -64.14 -36.82
N VAL A 252 -11.76 -64.09 -38.08
CA VAL A 252 -12.47 -63.44 -39.19
C VAL A 252 -13.53 -64.41 -39.73
N PRO A 253 -14.76 -63.95 -40.04
CA PRO A 253 -15.62 -64.64 -41.00
C PRO A 253 -15.73 -63.87 -42.33
N ALA A 254 -15.95 -64.66 -43.37
CA ALA A 254 -15.76 -64.36 -44.78
C ALA A 254 -16.64 -63.25 -45.38
N THR A 255 -16.05 -62.61 -46.38
CA THR A 255 -16.67 -61.81 -47.43
C THR A 255 -17.76 -62.58 -48.17
N SER A 256 -18.91 -61.94 -48.38
CA SER A 256 -19.76 -62.19 -49.55
C SER A 256 -20.42 -60.89 -50.02
N VAL A 257 -20.24 -60.58 -51.29
CA VAL A 257 -20.90 -59.54 -52.10
C VAL A 257 -21.62 -60.35 -53.17
N PRO A 258 -22.92 -60.14 -53.51
CA PRO A 258 -23.23 -59.03 -54.42
C PRO A 258 -24.68 -58.47 -54.46
N ALA A 259 -24.75 -57.39 -55.26
CA ALA A 259 -25.84 -56.91 -56.11
C ALA A 259 -26.70 -55.75 -55.60
N THR A 260 -26.38 -54.61 -56.22
CA THR A 260 -27.02 -53.31 -56.28
C THR A 260 -28.50 -53.38 -56.63
N ARG A 261 -29.33 -52.64 -55.89
CA ARG A 261 -30.57 -52.04 -56.42
C ARG A 261 -30.70 -50.63 -55.86
N VAL A 262 -30.70 -49.65 -56.76
CA VAL A 262 -30.90 -48.23 -56.45
C VAL A 262 -32.41 -47.97 -56.44
N PRO A 263 -33.00 -47.47 -55.35
CA PRO A 263 -34.29 -46.79 -55.39
C PRO A 263 -34.09 -45.27 -55.25
N ALA A 264 -34.92 -44.53 -55.97
CA ALA A 264 -34.83 -43.11 -56.21
C ALA A 264 -34.80 -42.24 -54.94
N THR A 265 -33.96 -41.22 -55.02
CA THR A 265 -33.86 -40.06 -54.15
C THR A 265 -35.23 -39.38 -53.98
N SER A 266 -35.70 -39.25 -52.74
CA SER A 266 -36.63 -38.18 -52.35
C SER A 266 -35.94 -37.36 -51.26
N VAL A 267 -35.65 -36.10 -51.59
CA VAL A 267 -35.01 -35.13 -50.71
C VAL A 267 -36.09 -34.61 -49.74
N PRO A 268 -35.96 -34.78 -48.42
CA PRO A 268 -36.84 -34.10 -47.48
C PRO A 268 -36.49 -32.60 -47.45
N PRO A 269 -37.48 -31.70 -47.29
CA PRO A 269 -37.22 -30.27 -47.26
C PRO A 269 -36.33 -29.91 -46.07
N THR A 270 -35.28 -29.14 -46.35
CA THR A 270 -34.44 -28.48 -45.34
C THR A 270 -35.32 -27.66 -44.40
N GLN A 271 -35.56 -28.16 -43.19
CA GLN A 271 -36.04 -27.31 -42.11
C GLN A 271 -34.90 -26.38 -41.71
N ALA A 272 -35.14 -25.08 -41.85
CA ALA A 272 -34.29 -24.05 -41.26
C ALA A 272 -34.15 -24.33 -39.75
N PRO A 273 -32.96 -24.21 -39.17
CA PRO A 273 -32.80 -24.37 -37.73
C PRO A 273 -33.69 -23.35 -37.03
N ALA A 274 -34.59 -23.84 -36.18
CA ALA A 274 -35.39 -23.00 -35.29
C ALA A 274 -34.42 -22.11 -34.47
N PRO A 275 -34.77 -20.83 -34.21
CA PRO A 275 -33.95 -20.00 -33.34
C PRO A 275 -33.87 -20.70 -31.99
N THR A 276 -32.65 -21.02 -31.55
CA THR A 276 -32.38 -21.52 -30.21
C THR A 276 -33.00 -20.53 -29.24
N ALA A 277 -34.11 -20.92 -28.60
CA ALA A 277 -34.67 -20.15 -27.50
C ALA A 277 -33.62 -20.15 -26.40
N THR A 278 -32.90 -19.03 -26.26
CA THR A 278 -31.96 -18.77 -25.18
C THR A 278 -32.72 -18.97 -23.89
N SER A 279 -32.35 -20.01 -23.11
CA SER A 279 -32.77 -20.13 -21.71
C SER A 279 -32.56 -18.76 -21.06
N PRO A 280 -33.57 -18.18 -20.37
CA PRO A 280 -33.41 -16.86 -19.77
C PRO A 280 -32.17 -16.89 -18.88
N ALA A 281 -31.24 -15.97 -19.13
CA ALA A 281 -30.02 -15.84 -18.36
C ALA A 281 -30.39 -15.79 -16.88
N ALA A 282 -29.87 -16.71 -16.08
CA ALA A 282 -30.18 -16.73 -14.65
C ALA A 282 -29.63 -15.45 -14.01
N VAL A 283 -30.52 -14.50 -13.71
CA VAL A 283 -30.20 -13.27 -12.99
C VAL A 283 -30.16 -13.57 -11.51
N VAL A 284 -29.01 -13.37 -10.87
CA VAL A 284 -28.84 -13.59 -9.42
C VAL A 284 -28.42 -12.28 -8.77
N VAL A 285 -29.17 -11.84 -7.76
CA VAL A 285 -28.81 -10.64 -6.98
C VAL A 285 -27.62 -10.97 -6.06
N LYS A 286 -26.54 -10.18 -6.17
CA LYS A 286 -25.34 -10.33 -5.35
C LYS A 286 -24.98 -9.02 -4.64
N PRO A 287 -24.56 -9.05 -3.37
CA PRO A 287 -24.05 -7.88 -2.69
C PRO A 287 -22.63 -7.55 -3.18
N LEU A 288 -22.44 -6.36 -3.76
CA LEU A 288 -21.15 -5.84 -4.21
C LEU A 288 -20.71 -4.67 -3.34
N THR A 289 -19.41 -4.59 -3.07
CA THR A 289 -18.81 -3.43 -2.39
C THR A 289 -18.16 -2.54 -3.44
N LEU A 290 -18.64 -1.31 -3.55
CA LEU A 290 -18.19 -0.29 -4.49
C LEU A 290 -17.50 0.84 -3.73
N TYR A 291 -16.52 1.49 -4.35
CA TYR A 291 -15.78 2.58 -3.71
C TYR A 291 -16.07 3.91 -4.39
N PHE A 292 -16.64 4.86 -3.67
CA PHE A 292 -16.89 6.22 -4.15
C PHE A 292 -16.12 7.25 -3.34
N ASN A 293 -16.06 8.49 -3.79
CA ASN A 293 -15.47 9.56 -2.98
C ASN A 293 -16.47 10.03 -1.92
N ASP A 294 -15.96 10.48 -0.78
CA ASP A 294 -16.74 11.30 0.13
C ASP A 294 -17.05 12.67 -0.51
N PRO A 295 -18.00 13.46 0.03
CA PRO A 295 -18.35 14.77 -0.52
C PRO A 295 -17.18 15.76 -0.65
N THR A 296 -16.12 15.61 0.17
CA THR A 296 -14.93 16.47 0.10
C THR A 296 -13.92 16.00 -0.96
N GLY A 297 -14.07 14.78 -1.48
CA GLY A 297 -13.15 14.16 -2.43
C GLY A 297 -11.84 13.66 -1.83
N THR A 298 -11.74 13.60 -0.50
CA THR A 298 -10.52 13.26 0.25
C THR A 298 -10.39 11.76 0.53
N LEU A 299 -11.52 11.08 0.75
CA LEU A 299 -11.59 9.72 1.27
C LEU A 299 -12.45 8.84 0.39
N LEU A 300 -12.06 7.57 0.27
CA LEU A 300 -12.86 6.56 -0.39
C LEU A 300 -13.85 5.91 0.58
N VAL A 301 -15.12 5.85 0.19
CA VAL A 301 -16.23 5.31 0.97
C VAL A 301 -16.64 3.96 0.38
N PRO A 302 -16.52 2.85 1.14
CA PRO A 302 -17.04 1.56 0.70
C PRO A 302 -18.57 1.54 0.84
N VAL A 303 -19.28 1.20 -0.23
CA VAL A 303 -20.74 1.16 -0.30
C VAL A 303 -21.18 -0.23 -0.72
N ARG A 304 -22.19 -0.79 -0.06
CA ARG A 304 -22.70 -2.12 -0.36
C ARG A 304 -24.02 -2.05 -1.12
N ARG A 305 -24.03 -2.52 -2.37
CA ARG A 305 -25.22 -2.58 -3.23
C ARG A 305 -25.62 -4.01 -3.55
N ASN A 306 -26.91 -4.27 -3.58
CA ASN A 306 -27.46 -5.52 -4.12
C ASN A 306 -27.67 -5.36 -5.63
N VAL A 307 -26.88 -6.08 -6.42
CA VAL A 307 -26.79 -5.89 -7.87
C VAL A 307 -27.26 -7.16 -8.58
N PRO A 308 -28.19 -7.07 -9.54
CA PRO A 308 -28.55 -8.20 -10.39
C PRO A 308 -27.35 -8.57 -11.27
N VAL A 309 -26.88 -9.81 -11.16
CA VAL A 309 -25.75 -10.33 -11.96
C VAL A 309 -26.26 -11.39 -12.92
N GLU A 310 -26.02 -11.15 -14.21
CA GLU A 310 -26.31 -12.09 -15.27
C GLU A 310 -25.11 -12.99 -15.56
N ASN A 311 -25.35 -14.28 -15.83
CA ASN A 311 -24.31 -15.22 -16.27
C ASN A 311 -23.06 -15.26 -15.38
N ASN A 312 -23.23 -14.97 -14.08
CA ASN A 312 -22.18 -14.87 -13.09
C ASN A 312 -21.05 -13.87 -13.42
N ARG A 313 -21.31 -12.84 -14.24
CA ARG A 313 -20.35 -11.80 -14.59
C ARG A 313 -20.25 -10.71 -13.53
N VAL A 314 -19.86 -11.12 -12.32
CA VAL A 314 -19.87 -10.26 -11.12
C VAL A 314 -18.95 -9.05 -11.25
N ALA A 315 -17.76 -9.22 -11.84
CA ALA A 315 -16.80 -8.14 -12.04
C ALA A 315 -17.30 -7.09 -13.04
N GLU A 316 -17.94 -7.52 -14.14
CA GLU A 316 -18.55 -6.61 -15.12
C GLU A 316 -19.67 -5.80 -14.47
N ALA A 317 -20.55 -6.46 -13.72
CA ALA A 317 -21.62 -5.80 -12.97
C ALA A 317 -21.08 -4.75 -11.99
N ALA A 318 -20.00 -5.06 -11.26
CA ALA A 318 -19.38 -4.11 -10.33
C ALA A 318 -18.86 -2.85 -11.03
N ILE A 319 -18.20 -2.99 -12.19
CA ILE A 319 -17.70 -1.85 -12.96
C ILE A 319 -18.85 -1.04 -13.57
N ASN A 320 -19.88 -1.70 -14.07
CA ASN A 320 -21.07 -1.02 -14.57
C ASN A 320 -21.77 -0.21 -13.48
N GLU A 321 -21.80 -0.70 -12.24
CA GLU A 321 -22.31 0.06 -11.09
C GLU A 321 -21.44 1.25 -10.69
N LEU A 322 -20.11 1.15 -10.83
CA LEU A 322 -19.23 2.31 -10.66
C LEU A 322 -19.47 3.37 -11.74
N ILE A 323 -19.68 2.95 -13.00
CA ILE A 323 -20.04 3.84 -14.12
C ILE A 323 -21.43 4.44 -13.89
N ALA A 324 -22.40 3.67 -13.38
CA ALA A 324 -23.71 4.19 -12.99
C ALA A 324 -23.58 5.27 -11.91
N GLY A 325 -22.60 5.13 -11.03
CA GLY A 325 -22.13 6.16 -10.11
C GLY A 325 -22.72 6.07 -8.70
N PRO A 326 -22.33 7.01 -7.82
CA PRO A 326 -22.79 7.06 -6.44
C PRO A 326 -24.26 7.42 -6.31
N ARG A 327 -24.86 7.05 -5.18
CA ARG A 327 -26.15 7.57 -4.69
C ARG A 327 -25.89 8.36 -3.41
N ASN A 328 -26.94 8.96 -2.83
CA ASN A 328 -26.92 9.53 -1.48
C ASN A 328 -25.81 10.57 -1.20
N GLY A 329 -25.44 11.37 -2.20
CA GLY A 329 -24.53 12.51 -2.03
C GLY A 329 -23.03 12.17 -2.01
N LEU A 330 -22.64 10.94 -2.37
CA LEU A 330 -21.22 10.58 -2.55
C LEU A 330 -20.67 11.14 -3.87
N GLY A 331 -19.36 11.36 -3.91
CA GLY A 331 -18.62 11.89 -5.06
C GLY A 331 -18.37 10.83 -6.14
N ARG A 332 -18.64 11.20 -7.40
CA ARG A 332 -18.35 10.35 -8.56
C ARG A 332 -16.87 10.39 -8.88
N LEU A 333 -16.28 9.20 -9.07
CA LEU A 333 -14.88 9.03 -9.48
C LEU A 333 -14.74 8.50 -10.91
N VAL A 334 -15.66 7.62 -11.32
CA VAL A 334 -15.67 7.02 -12.64
C VAL A 334 -16.59 7.84 -13.55
N ASN A 335 -16.05 8.23 -14.71
CA ASN A 335 -16.75 9.00 -15.73
C ASN A 335 -18.00 8.24 -16.21
N ALA A 336 -19.15 8.93 -16.19
CA ALA A 336 -20.43 8.37 -16.59
C ALA A 336 -20.52 8.05 -18.09
N GLU A 337 -19.71 8.73 -18.91
CA GLU A 337 -19.68 8.53 -20.35
C GLU A 337 -18.79 7.35 -20.77
N THR A 338 -18.02 6.80 -19.84
CA THR A 338 -17.13 5.68 -20.14
C THR A 338 -17.94 4.39 -20.24
N ARG A 339 -17.58 3.57 -21.23
CA ARG A 339 -18.15 2.25 -21.47
C ARG A 339 -17.11 1.18 -21.23
N LEU A 340 -17.51 0.15 -20.49
CA LEU A 340 -16.74 -1.08 -20.36
C LEU A 340 -16.78 -1.84 -21.69
N LEU A 341 -15.62 -2.11 -22.28
CA LEU A 341 -15.48 -2.95 -23.48
C LEU A 341 -15.34 -4.43 -23.13
N GLY A 342 -14.72 -4.74 -21.99
CA GLY A 342 -14.60 -6.11 -21.51
C GLY A 342 -13.71 -6.24 -20.28
N ILE A 343 -13.83 -7.38 -19.60
CA ILE A 343 -12.98 -7.78 -18.47
C ILE A 343 -12.47 -9.21 -18.73
N SER A 344 -11.16 -9.42 -18.60
CA SER A 344 -10.55 -10.76 -18.50
C SER A 344 -9.92 -10.94 -17.12
N ILE A 345 -9.97 -12.13 -16.56
CA ILE A 345 -9.34 -12.44 -15.27
C ILE A 345 -8.44 -13.65 -15.45
N ASP A 346 -7.14 -13.43 -15.33
CA ASP A 346 -6.10 -14.44 -15.56
C ASP A 346 -5.13 -14.45 -14.38
N ASN A 347 -4.98 -15.59 -13.71
CA ASN A 347 -4.06 -15.77 -12.57
C ASN A 347 -4.18 -14.68 -11.48
N GLY A 348 -5.41 -14.26 -11.19
CA GLY A 348 -5.71 -13.21 -10.21
C GLY A 348 -5.44 -11.78 -10.67
N ARG A 349 -5.07 -11.57 -11.94
CA ARG A 349 -5.02 -10.25 -12.57
C ARG A 349 -6.29 -10.02 -13.36
N ALA A 350 -7.03 -8.96 -13.03
CA ALA A 350 -8.14 -8.48 -13.85
C ALA A 350 -7.65 -7.44 -14.86
N THR A 351 -7.83 -7.69 -16.14
CA THR A 351 -7.60 -6.72 -17.21
C THR A 351 -8.94 -6.11 -17.60
N VAL A 352 -9.10 -4.81 -17.38
CA VAL A 352 -10.36 -4.07 -17.55
C VAL A 352 -10.19 -3.06 -18.67
N ASN A 353 -10.89 -3.25 -19.78
CA ASN A 353 -10.75 -2.44 -20.97
C ASN A 353 -11.92 -1.50 -21.15
N PHE A 354 -11.64 -0.21 -21.34
CA PHE A 354 -12.63 0.86 -21.51
C PHE A 354 -12.51 1.52 -22.89
N ASP A 355 -13.57 2.17 -23.36
CA ASP A 355 -13.57 2.92 -24.62
C ASP A 355 -12.80 4.25 -24.52
N ARG A 356 -12.76 4.83 -23.31
CA ARG A 356 -12.10 6.11 -23.00
C ARG A 356 -11.53 6.06 -21.58
N ASN A 357 -10.85 7.12 -21.17
CA ASN A 357 -10.35 7.23 -19.81
C ASN A 357 -11.52 7.24 -18.79
N PRO A 358 -11.65 6.23 -17.92
CA PRO A 358 -12.68 6.21 -16.88
C PRO A 358 -12.43 7.23 -15.76
N GLY A 359 -11.19 7.70 -15.55
CA GLY A 359 -10.81 8.29 -14.27
C GLY A 359 -10.96 7.27 -13.12
N GLY A 360 -10.82 7.73 -11.88
CA GLY A 360 -11.17 6.92 -10.71
C GLY A 360 -10.46 5.57 -10.58
N PHE A 361 -9.22 5.43 -11.07
CA PHE A 361 -8.51 4.14 -11.09
C PHE A 361 -8.46 3.46 -9.72
N ASP A 362 -8.27 4.21 -8.64
CA ASP A 362 -8.25 3.62 -7.29
C ASP A 362 -9.62 3.05 -6.90
N SER A 363 -10.73 3.69 -7.27
CA SER A 363 -12.08 3.15 -7.05
C SER A 363 -12.30 1.82 -7.80
N ILE A 364 -11.84 1.74 -9.05
CA ILE A 364 -11.88 0.52 -9.86
C ILE A 364 -11.04 -0.58 -9.21
N ILE A 365 -9.80 -0.25 -8.80
CA ILE A 365 -8.88 -1.20 -8.18
C ILE A 365 -9.46 -1.72 -6.86
N PHE A 366 -9.92 -0.84 -5.96
CA PHE A 366 -10.51 -1.26 -4.68
C PHE A 366 -11.74 -2.14 -4.87
N THR A 367 -12.63 -1.76 -5.78
CA THR A 367 -13.86 -2.51 -6.07
C THR A 367 -13.56 -3.91 -6.60
N LEU A 368 -12.64 -4.05 -7.56
CA LEU A 368 -12.30 -5.36 -8.12
C LEU A 368 -11.47 -6.22 -7.16
N THR A 369 -10.60 -5.61 -6.35
CA THR A 369 -9.81 -6.34 -5.35
C THR A 369 -10.58 -6.63 -4.05
N GLU A 370 -11.89 -6.38 -4.00
CA GLU A 370 -12.79 -7.01 -3.02
C GLU A 370 -13.05 -8.48 -3.35
N PHE A 371 -12.95 -8.85 -4.63
CA PHE A 371 -13.10 -10.24 -5.03
C PHE A 371 -11.86 -11.04 -4.62
N PRO A 372 -11.98 -12.10 -3.81
CA PRO A 372 -10.82 -12.86 -3.32
C PRO A 372 -9.96 -13.48 -4.42
N THR A 373 -10.53 -13.67 -5.61
CA THR A 373 -9.85 -14.20 -6.78
C THR A 373 -9.05 -13.15 -7.55
N ILE A 374 -9.18 -11.85 -7.25
CA ILE A 374 -8.50 -10.75 -7.94
C ILE A 374 -7.52 -10.07 -6.99
N SER A 375 -6.22 -10.22 -7.28
CA SER A 375 -5.13 -9.63 -6.51
C SER A 375 -4.57 -8.34 -7.14
N SER A 376 -4.76 -8.16 -8.45
CA SER A 376 -4.27 -6.98 -9.18
C SER A 376 -5.18 -6.61 -10.35
N VAL A 377 -5.13 -5.34 -10.75
CA VAL A 377 -5.95 -4.79 -11.85
C VAL A 377 -5.06 -4.07 -12.85
N GLN A 378 -5.17 -4.44 -14.12
CA GLN A 378 -4.63 -3.72 -15.28
C GLN A 378 -5.77 -2.95 -15.93
N VAL A 379 -5.64 -1.62 -16.02
CA VAL A 379 -6.59 -0.79 -16.77
C VAL A 379 -6.10 -0.65 -18.20
N GLN A 380 -7.02 -0.76 -19.16
CA GLN A 380 -6.80 -0.54 -20.58
C GLN A 380 -7.80 0.47 -21.15
N ILE A 381 -7.38 1.23 -22.16
CA ILE A 381 -8.24 2.09 -22.97
C ILE A 381 -8.05 1.66 -24.43
N ASN A 382 -9.11 1.19 -25.08
CA ASN A 382 -9.08 0.63 -26.43
C ASN A 382 -7.97 -0.42 -26.61
N GLY A 383 -7.77 -1.27 -25.60
CA GLY A 383 -6.73 -2.30 -25.58
C GLY A 383 -5.33 -1.83 -25.17
N ALA A 384 -5.09 -0.53 -25.05
CA ALA A 384 -3.80 0.02 -24.63
C ALA A 384 -3.68 0.10 -23.10
N ASN A 385 -2.62 -0.50 -22.54
CA ASN A 385 -2.37 -0.51 -21.09
C ASN A 385 -2.13 0.90 -20.53
N GLN A 386 -2.85 1.24 -19.46
CA GLN A 386 -2.68 2.47 -18.70
C GLN A 386 -1.77 2.19 -17.50
N GLY A 387 -0.45 2.27 -17.73
CA GLY A 387 0.55 1.91 -16.75
C GLY A 387 0.62 0.41 -16.45
N GLN A 388 1.26 0.05 -15.33
CA GLN A 388 1.36 -1.34 -14.88
C GLN A 388 0.12 -1.76 -14.09
N ALA A 389 -0.13 -3.07 -14.01
CA ALA A 389 -1.15 -3.60 -13.13
C ALA A 389 -0.84 -3.27 -11.67
N ARG A 390 -1.86 -2.83 -10.94
CA ARG A 390 -1.73 -2.39 -9.54
C ARG A 390 -2.47 -3.36 -8.63
N GLY A 391 -1.82 -3.74 -7.53
CA GLY A 391 -2.48 -4.42 -6.43
C GLY A 391 -3.34 -3.48 -5.61
N ARG A 392 -4.10 -4.02 -4.66
CA ARG A 392 -4.92 -3.23 -3.75
C ARG A 392 -4.05 -2.32 -2.87
N PRO A 393 -4.20 -0.99 -2.93
CA PRO A 393 -3.48 -0.09 -2.04
C PRO A 393 -4.10 -0.11 -0.63
N VAL A 394 -3.45 0.57 0.32
CA VAL A 394 -4.02 0.78 1.66
C VAL A 394 -5.17 1.78 1.55
N LEU A 395 -6.37 1.39 1.99
CA LEU A 395 -7.54 2.27 1.98
C LEU A 395 -7.37 3.38 3.01
N ASN A 396 -7.54 4.64 2.62
CA ASN A 396 -7.57 5.80 3.52
C ASN A 396 -6.50 5.72 4.64
N PRO A 397 -5.20 5.68 4.30
CA PRO A 397 -4.13 5.43 5.28
C PRO A 397 -3.95 6.62 6.23
N LEU A 398 -3.91 6.35 7.53
CA LEU A 398 -3.67 7.35 8.57
C LEU A 398 -2.39 7.01 9.34
N ASN A 399 -1.33 7.78 9.10
CA ASN A 399 0.00 7.53 9.64
C ASN A 399 0.53 8.73 10.45
N PRO A 400 -0.05 9.03 11.62
CA PRO A 400 0.32 10.20 12.44
C PRO A 400 1.78 10.19 12.91
N GLN A 401 2.38 9.01 13.04
CA GLN A 401 3.72 8.79 13.58
C GLN A 401 4.76 8.65 12.48
N ASN A 402 4.36 8.88 11.22
CA ASN A 402 5.22 8.73 10.04
C ASN A 402 5.96 7.38 10.02
N LEU A 403 5.27 6.31 10.40
CA LEU A 403 5.83 4.97 10.44
C LEU A 403 6.15 4.49 9.02
N PRO A 404 7.26 3.75 8.83
CA PRO A 404 7.51 3.11 7.54
C PRO A 404 6.41 2.09 7.23
N VAL A 405 6.11 1.93 5.94
CA VAL A 405 5.26 0.84 5.44
C VAL A 405 6.07 -0.46 5.46
N ASP A 406 6.28 -0.99 6.67
CA ASP A 406 7.01 -2.23 6.95
C ASP A 406 6.04 -3.21 7.65
N TYR A 407 5.57 -4.23 6.93
CA TYR A 407 4.60 -5.21 7.46
C TYR A 407 5.14 -6.05 8.63
N ALA A 408 6.46 -6.09 8.83
CA ALA A 408 7.07 -6.75 9.98
C ALA A 408 7.04 -5.89 11.25
N LYS A 409 7.08 -4.56 11.09
CA LYS A 409 7.18 -3.59 12.20
C LYS A 409 5.92 -2.76 12.42
N THR A 410 5.01 -2.74 11.45
CA THR A 410 3.80 -1.92 11.43
C THR A 410 2.57 -2.81 11.34
N GLU A 411 1.54 -2.44 12.11
CA GLU A 411 0.21 -3.02 12.08
C GLU A 411 -0.79 -2.02 11.46
N PHE A 412 -1.80 -2.54 10.76
CA PHE A 412 -2.80 -1.76 10.03
C PHE A 412 -4.16 -1.96 10.67
N LEU A 413 -4.59 -1.02 11.52
CA LEU A 413 -5.83 -1.13 12.28
C LEU A 413 -6.99 -0.53 11.48
N PRO A 414 -8.06 -1.29 11.21
CA PRO A 414 -9.26 -0.75 10.58
C PRO A 414 -10.06 0.06 11.60
N LEU A 415 -10.22 1.34 11.33
CA LEU A 415 -11.05 2.26 12.09
C LEU A 415 -12.22 2.70 11.22
N TYR A 416 -13.41 2.82 11.79
CA TYR A 416 -14.56 3.43 11.13
C TYR A 416 -14.91 4.70 11.86
N PHE A 417 -15.27 5.73 11.09
CA PHE A 417 -15.75 7.01 11.59
C PHE A 417 -16.93 7.48 10.74
N PRO A 418 -17.96 8.10 11.34
CA PRO A 418 -19.02 8.75 10.58
C PRO A 418 -18.47 9.93 9.76
N ALA A 419 -18.94 10.07 8.52
CA ALA A 419 -18.62 11.22 7.67
C ALA A 419 -19.24 12.52 8.22
N ALA A 420 -18.58 13.66 8.01
CA ALA A 420 -19.05 14.97 8.47
C ALA A 420 -20.28 15.50 7.72
N GLY A 421 -20.53 15.03 6.50
CA GLY A 421 -21.61 15.54 5.63
C GLY A 421 -22.52 14.46 5.04
N SER A 422 -22.45 13.22 5.50
CA SER A 422 -23.32 12.14 5.02
C SER A 422 -23.60 11.11 6.11
N ARG A 423 -24.52 10.18 5.85
CA ARG A 423 -24.84 9.08 6.78
C ARG A 423 -23.88 7.88 6.66
N HIS A 424 -22.80 8.03 5.89
CA HIS A 424 -21.87 6.94 5.62
C HIS A 424 -20.77 6.85 6.68
N ASP A 425 -20.35 5.63 6.96
CA ASP A 425 -19.16 5.35 7.76
C ASP A 425 -17.98 5.10 6.85
N ILE A 426 -16.87 5.78 7.14
CA ILE A 426 -15.67 5.74 6.32
C ILE A 426 -14.62 4.92 7.06
N ARG A 427 -14.13 3.89 6.36
CA ARG A 427 -13.04 3.05 6.86
C ARG A 427 -11.71 3.74 6.65
N VAL A 428 -10.97 3.95 7.72
CA VAL A 428 -9.60 4.47 7.75
C VAL A 428 -8.66 3.36 8.22
N ILE A 429 -7.45 3.31 7.68
CA ILE A 429 -6.44 2.34 8.11
C ILE A 429 -5.36 3.06 8.92
N ARG A 430 -5.42 2.94 10.24
CA ARG A 430 -4.41 3.51 11.15
C ARG A 430 -3.15 2.66 11.15
N MET A 431 -2.02 3.28 10.88
CA MET A 431 -0.71 2.66 11.03
C MET A 431 -0.22 2.83 12.46
N VAL A 432 0.15 1.72 13.09
CA VAL A 432 0.71 1.70 14.46
C VAL A 432 1.91 0.75 14.51
N PRO A 433 2.79 0.84 15.52
CA PRO A 433 3.80 -0.18 15.74
C PRO A 433 3.17 -1.57 15.95
N LYS A 434 3.85 -2.62 15.48
CA LYS A 434 3.36 -4.00 15.57
C LYS A 434 3.01 -4.36 17.02
N THR A 435 1.81 -4.91 17.21
CA THR A 435 1.32 -5.28 18.55
C THR A 435 0.58 -6.60 18.53
N LYS A 436 0.63 -7.33 19.65
CA LYS A 436 -0.19 -8.53 19.89
C LYS A 436 -1.59 -8.18 20.41
N GLN A 437 -1.79 -6.95 20.89
CA GLN A 437 -3.05 -6.46 21.45
C GLN A 437 -3.85 -5.67 20.40
N THR A 438 -4.08 -6.26 19.23
CA THR A 438 -4.70 -5.56 18.08
C THR A 438 -6.07 -4.96 18.41
N ALA A 439 -6.91 -5.67 19.18
CA ALA A 439 -8.22 -5.17 19.59
C ALA A 439 -8.11 -3.95 20.52
N GLU A 440 -7.21 -4.00 21.50
CA GLU A 440 -6.95 -2.88 22.41
C GLU A 440 -6.44 -1.66 21.65
N ALA A 441 -5.44 -1.88 20.78
CA ALA A 441 -4.86 -0.83 19.95
C ALA A 441 -5.89 -0.19 19.01
N THR A 442 -6.83 -0.98 18.48
CA THR A 442 -7.94 -0.48 17.65
C THR A 442 -8.83 0.48 18.45
N VAL A 443 -9.21 0.11 19.68
CA VAL A 443 -10.03 0.98 20.54
C VAL A 443 -9.27 2.24 20.94
N ARG A 444 -7.99 2.12 21.33
CA ARG A 444 -7.16 3.29 21.67
C ARG A 444 -7.03 4.24 20.47
N ALA A 445 -6.82 3.72 19.27
CA ALA A 445 -6.77 4.54 18.07
C ALA A 445 -8.11 5.22 17.73
N LEU A 446 -9.26 4.61 18.04
CA LEU A 446 -10.57 5.27 17.95
C LEU A 446 -10.69 6.43 18.95
N LEU A 447 -10.20 6.24 20.18
CA LEU A 447 -10.19 7.30 21.21
C LEU A 447 -9.27 8.47 20.82
N GLU A 448 -8.19 8.22 20.09
CA GLU A 448 -7.34 9.27 19.50
C GLU A 448 -8.08 10.06 18.41
N GLY A 449 -9.05 9.45 17.74
CA GLY A 449 -9.93 10.09 16.75
C GLY A 449 -9.37 10.09 15.32
N PRO A 450 -10.01 10.84 14.39
CA PRO A 450 -9.72 10.77 12.96
C PRO A 450 -8.42 11.47 12.53
N GLY A 451 -7.76 12.21 13.43
CA GLY A 451 -6.49 12.87 13.16
C GLY A 451 -6.57 13.85 11.98
N ALA A 452 -5.69 13.69 10.99
CA ALA A 452 -5.63 14.53 9.79
C ALA A 452 -6.94 14.58 8.99
N TYR A 453 -7.86 13.65 9.22
CA TYR A 453 -9.16 13.59 8.57
C TYR A 453 -10.31 14.24 9.35
N ALA A 454 -10.02 15.00 10.42
CA ALA A 454 -11.05 15.68 11.23
C ALA A 454 -11.95 16.65 10.43
N GLY A 455 -11.51 17.12 9.25
CA GLY A 455 -12.34 17.93 8.35
C GLY A 455 -13.39 17.13 7.56
N ALA A 456 -13.18 15.82 7.37
CA ALA A 456 -14.07 14.94 6.61
C ALA A 456 -14.82 13.93 7.50
N LEU A 457 -14.28 13.64 8.69
CA LEU A 457 -14.75 12.62 9.62
C LEU A 457 -15.08 13.22 10.98
N ARG A 458 -16.16 12.73 11.60
CA ARG A 458 -16.58 13.18 12.94
C ARG A 458 -16.05 12.27 14.03
N ARG A 459 -15.60 12.89 15.12
CA ARG A 459 -15.38 12.21 16.40
C ARG A 459 -16.74 12.08 17.10
N VAL A 460 -17.21 10.85 17.29
CA VAL A 460 -18.47 10.55 18.01
C VAL A 460 -18.24 10.00 19.41
N ILE A 461 -17.05 9.49 19.72
CA ILE A 461 -16.67 9.13 21.08
C ILE A 461 -16.18 10.40 21.80
N PRO A 462 -16.80 10.80 22.93
CA PRO A 462 -16.43 12.03 23.64
C PRO A 462 -14.96 12.07 24.06
N GLU A 463 -14.37 13.27 23.98
CA GLU A 463 -13.04 13.51 24.53
C GLU A 463 -13.03 13.22 26.04
N GLY A 464 -11.91 12.70 26.54
CA GLY A 464 -11.79 12.24 27.93
C GLY A 464 -12.36 10.83 28.19
N THR A 465 -13.02 10.19 27.21
CA THR A 465 -13.31 8.76 27.29
C THR A 465 -11.99 7.97 27.37
N GLN A 466 -11.87 7.08 28.35
CA GLN A 466 -10.72 6.22 28.54
C GLN A 466 -11.12 4.76 28.42
N LEU A 467 -10.21 3.94 27.88
CA LEU A 467 -10.31 2.49 27.90
C LEU A 467 -9.78 1.98 29.24
N ARG A 468 -10.68 1.44 30.07
CA ARG A 468 -10.34 0.80 31.36
C ARG A 468 -9.78 -0.60 31.17
N GLY A 469 -10.30 -1.34 30.19
CA GLY A 469 -9.83 -2.69 29.91
C GLY A 469 -10.53 -3.35 28.73
N ILE A 470 -9.91 -4.40 28.23
CA ILE A 470 -10.46 -5.24 27.16
C ILE A 470 -10.27 -6.71 27.52
N LYS A 471 -11.29 -7.53 27.27
CA LYS A 471 -11.22 -8.99 27.39
C LYS A 471 -11.81 -9.62 26.13
N ILE A 472 -11.28 -10.77 25.74
CA ILE A 472 -11.75 -11.49 24.56
C ILE A 472 -12.20 -12.87 25.01
N GLU A 473 -13.48 -13.17 24.80
CA GLU A 473 -14.10 -14.44 25.19
C GLU A 473 -14.83 -15.03 23.99
N LYS A 474 -14.36 -16.18 23.48
CA LYS A 474 -14.98 -16.90 22.35
C LYS A 474 -15.27 -16.00 21.13
N GLY A 475 -14.37 -15.06 20.84
CA GLY A 475 -14.49 -14.10 19.73
C GLY A 475 -15.31 -12.85 20.06
N VAL A 476 -15.91 -12.76 21.24
CA VAL A 476 -16.59 -11.54 21.70
C VAL A 476 -15.60 -10.67 22.47
N VAL A 477 -15.49 -9.41 22.09
CA VAL A 477 -14.67 -8.41 22.77
C VAL A 477 -15.52 -7.69 23.81
N LEU A 478 -15.18 -7.87 25.09
CA LEU A 478 -15.71 -7.08 26.18
C LEU A 478 -14.84 -5.83 26.31
N VAL A 479 -15.42 -4.65 26.06
CA VAL A 479 -14.72 -3.36 26.12
C VAL A 479 -15.27 -2.51 27.25
N ASP A 480 -14.41 -2.15 28.21
CA ASP A 480 -14.77 -1.36 29.39
C ASP A 480 -14.28 0.08 29.24
N PHE A 481 -15.23 1.01 29.17
CA PHE A 481 -14.96 2.44 29.04
C PHE A 481 -15.24 3.20 30.33
N THR A 482 -14.70 4.41 30.42
CA THR A 482 -15.14 5.37 31.45
C THR A 482 -16.49 5.99 31.11
N ARG A 483 -17.10 6.62 32.12
CA ARG A 483 -18.44 7.23 32.05
C ARG A 483 -18.72 8.13 30.84
N PRO A 484 -17.78 8.98 30.35
CA PRO A 484 -18.04 9.82 29.18
C PRO A 484 -18.52 9.08 27.93
N PHE A 485 -18.18 7.78 27.77
CA PHE A 485 -18.70 6.98 26.66
C PHE A 485 -20.23 6.80 26.73
N ALA A 486 -20.77 6.55 27.93
CA ALA A 486 -22.21 6.37 28.13
C ALA A 486 -23.01 7.66 27.92
N ASP A 487 -22.37 8.80 28.17
CA ASP A 487 -22.97 10.13 28.06
C ASP A 487 -22.74 10.76 26.67
N ALA A 488 -22.31 9.95 25.68
CA ALA A 488 -22.07 10.42 24.32
C ALA A 488 -23.36 10.98 23.68
N PRO A 489 -23.31 12.21 23.10
CA PRO A 489 -24.49 12.81 22.46
C PRO A 489 -25.06 11.96 21.32
N GLU A 490 -24.19 11.25 20.62
CA GLU A 490 -24.52 10.33 19.53
C GLU A 490 -24.12 8.90 19.92
N LEU A 491 -24.63 8.40 21.05
CA LEU A 491 -24.28 7.11 21.63
C LEU A 491 -24.35 5.95 20.63
N ASP A 492 -25.41 5.89 19.81
CA ASP A 492 -25.54 4.84 18.78
C ASP A 492 -24.39 4.88 17.76
N ALA A 493 -23.95 6.08 17.37
CA ALA A 493 -22.81 6.24 16.47
C ALA A 493 -21.50 5.86 17.16
N ALA A 494 -21.32 6.26 18.42
CA ALA A 494 -20.14 5.88 19.21
C ALA A 494 -20.01 4.36 19.38
N MET A 495 -21.11 3.67 19.70
CA MET A 495 -21.14 2.21 19.78
C MET A 495 -20.88 1.57 18.43
N ARG A 496 -21.57 2.01 17.37
CA ARG A 496 -21.41 1.48 16.01
C ARG A 496 -19.98 1.59 15.51
N THR A 497 -19.30 2.72 15.70
CA THR A 497 -17.89 2.92 15.31
C THR A 497 -16.95 1.90 15.96
N VAL A 498 -17.18 1.58 17.24
CA VAL A 498 -16.41 0.58 17.98
C VAL A 498 -16.69 -0.83 17.45
N VAL A 499 -17.98 -1.16 17.24
CA VAL A 499 -18.41 -2.46 16.72
C VAL A 499 -17.82 -2.70 15.32
N GLU A 500 -17.95 -1.75 14.39
CA GLU A 500 -17.47 -1.87 13.01
C GLU A 500 -15.94 -2.07 12.94
N SER A 501 -15.20 -1.30 13.74
CA SER A 501 -13.75 -1.38 13.79
C SER A 501 -13.28 -2.72 14.35
N LEU A 502 -13.82 -3.14 15.50
CA LEU A 502 -13.43 -4.40 16.15
C LEU A 502 -13.87 -5.63 15.37
N THR A 503 -15.10 -5.66 14.85
CA THR A 503 -15.62 -6.83 14.10
C THR A 503 -15.06 -6.95 12.67
N THR A 504 -14.26 -5.96 12.23
CA THR A 504 -13.43 -6.11 11.02
C THR A 504 -12.19 -6.98 11.28
N LEU A 505 -11.77 -7.14 12.55
CA LEU A 505 -10.69 -8.05 12.92
C LEU A 505 -11.17 -9.50 12.79
N LYS A 506 -10.38 -10.35 12.11
CA LYS A 506 -10.79 -11.73 11.72
C LYS A 506 -11.18 -12.63 12.90
N THR A 507 -10.66 -12.36 14.09
CA THR A 507 -10.90 -13.16 15.31
C THR A 507 -12.06 -12.65 16.15
N VAL A 508 -12.71 -11.55 15.75
CA VAL A 508 -13.77 -10.89 16.52
C VAL A 508 -15.12 -11.10 15.83
N SER A 509 -16.05 -11.76 16.52
CA SER A 509 -17.41 -12.02 16.07
C SER A 509 -18.42 -11.01 16.62
N GLY A 510 -18.10 -10.35 17.73
CA GLY A 510 -18.96 -9.33 18.32
C GLY A 510 -18.29 -8.52 19.42
N VAL A 511 -19.01 -7.50 19.90
CA VAL A 511 -18.55 -6.59 20.96
C VAL A 511 -19.64 -6.50 22.03
N GLN A 512 -19.23 -6.55 23.29
CA GLN A 512 -20.07 -6.26 24.44
C GLN A 512 -19.47 -5.07 25.19
N PHE A 513 -20.31 -4.12 25.59
CA PHE A 513 -19.86 -2.89 26.24
C PHE A 513 -19.99 -2.98 27.75
N LEU A 514 -18.99 -2.47 28.44
CA LEU A 514 -19.02 -2.18 29.86
C LEU A 514 -18.71 -0.69 30.06
N VAL A 515 -19.31 -0.10 31.09
CA VAL A 515 -18.98 1.26 31.53
C VAL A 515 -18.73 1.22 33.03
N GLU A 516 -17.53 1.63 33.40
CA GLU A 516 -17.05 1.56 34.78
C GLU A 516 -17.14 0.14 35.40
N GLY A 517 -16.91 -0.90 34.59
CA GLY A 517 -17.00 -2.31 34.99
C GLY A 517 -18.42 -2.88 35.09
N GLN A 518 -19.46 -2.08 34.81
CA GLN A 518 -20.85 -2.54 34.77
C GLN A 518 -21.29 -2.83 33.33
N ALA A 519 -22.14 -3.84 33.15
CA ALA A 519 -22.69 -4.16 31.84
C ALA A 519 -23.47 -2.96 31.26
N PHE A 520 -23.19 -2.61 30.02
CA PHE A 520 -23.86 -1.54 29.30
C PHE A 520 -24.79 -2.12 28.22
N ALA A 521 -25.85 -1.39 27.86
CA ALA A 521 -26.88 -1.83 26.92
C ALA A 521 -27.43 -3.25 27.24
N ASP A 522 -27.78 -3.47 28.51
CA ASP A 522 -28.30 -4.74 29.05
C ASP A 522 -27.38 -5.95 28.81
N GLY A 523 -26.08 -5.71 28.62
CA GLY A 523 -25.11 -6.76 28.30
C GLY A 523 -25.27 -7.34 26.90
N LYS A 524 -25.94 -6.64 25.98
CA LYS A 524 -26.12 -7.08 24.59
C LYS A 524 -24.78 -7.24 23.88
N ILE A 525 -24.69 -8.30 23.07
CA ILE A 525 -23.57 -8.53 22.15
C ILE A 525 -23.94 -7.97 20.78
N PHE A 526 -23.10 -7.10 20.25
CA PHE A 526 -23.26 -6.46 18.96
C PHE A 526 -22.40 -7.17 17.93
N ALA A 527 -23.03 -7.76 16.92
CA ALA A 527 -22.34 -8.39 15.79
C ALA A 527 -21.98 -7.36 14.72
N ARG A 528 -21.17 -7.78 13.73
CA ARG A 528 -20.78 -6.94 12.60
C ARG A 528 -22.00 -6.38 11.86
N PRO A 529 -22.19 -5.05 11.78
CA PRO A 529 -23.28 -4.48 11.02
C PRO A 529 -22.97 -4.53 9.51
N ALA A 530 -24.03 -4.39 8.71
CA ALA A 530 -23.84 -4.05 7.31
C ALA A 530 -23.56 -2.55 7.19
N ILE A 531 -22.46 -2.20 6.54
CA ILE A 531 -21.97 -0.83 6.45
C ILE A 531 -22.41 -0.25 5.11
N ASN A 532 -22.90 0.99 5.11
CA ASN A 532 -23.23 1.78 3.92
C ASN A 532 -24.08 1.01 2.89
N GLN A 533 -25.19 0.40 3.32
CA GLN A 533 -26.10 -0.28 2.40
C GLN A 533 -26.91 0.73 1.57
N GLU A 534 -27.00 0.46 0.27
CA GLU A 534 -27.75 1.25 -0.73
C GLU A 534 -28.71 0.42 -1.58
#